data_AF-A0A951B2E7-F1
#
_entry.id   AF-A0A951B2E7-F1
#
_cell.length_a   1.000
_cell.length_b   1.000
_cell.length_c   1.000
_cell.angle_alpha   90.00
_cell.angle_beta   90.00
_cell.angle_gamma   90.00
#
_symmetry.space_group_name_H-M   'P 1'
#
loop_
_entity.id
_entity.type
_entity.pdbx_description
1 polymer ?
#
loop_
_entity_poly.entity_id
_entity_poly.type
_entity_poly.pdbx_seq_one_letter_code
_entity_poly.pdbx_strand_id
1 'polypeptide(L)' 'MPNNKPLVLTILDGWGYAPASSSNAISTARKPNYDRLLREFPNTLVHTSGRAVGLPE' A
#
# COMPACT_ATOMS: atom_id res chain seq x y z
N MET A 1 3.80 -16.56 30.62
CA MET A 1 4.33 -15.51 29.73
C MET A 1 3.15 -14.95 28.93
N PRO A 2 2.89 -13.64 28.91
CA PRO A 2 1.84 -13.10 28.04
C PRO A 2 2.22 -13.41 26.59
N ASN A 3 1.26 -13.96 25.84
CA ASN A 3 1.42 -14.32 24.44
C ASN A 3 1.29 -13.05 23.59
N ASN A 4 2.34 -12.23 23.56
CA ASN A 4 2.38 -11.03 22.74
C ASN A 4 2.52 -11.44 21.27
N LYS A 5 1.40 -11.47 20.55
CA LYS A 5 1.42 -11.62 19.09
C LYS A 5 2.06 -10.37 18.49
N PRO A 6 3.10 -10.49 17.64
CA PRO A 6 3.73 -9.34 17.03
C PRO A 6 2.76 -8.63 16.09
N LEU A 7 2.73 -7.29 16.17
CA LEU A 7 2.05 -6.43 15.21
C LEU A 7 3.11 -5.71 14.37
N VAL A 8 2.97 -5.76 13.05
CA VAL A 8 3.94 -5.18 12.11
C VAL A 8 3.27 -4.08 11.29
N LEU A 9 3.87 -2.90 11.28
CA LEU A 9 3.59 -1.84 10.31
C LEU A 9 4.69 -1.87 9.24
N THR A 10 4.29 -2.04 7.99
CA THR A 10 5.21 -2.03 6.83
C THR A 10 4.90 -0.83 5.95
N ILE A 11 5.90 0.00 5.69
CA ILE A 11 5.80 1.14 4.77
C ILE A 11 6.56 0.77 3.48
N LEU A 12 5.84 0.73 2.37
CA LEU A 12 6.44 0.61 1.04
C LEU A 12 6.64 2.04 0.50
N ASP A 13 7.85 2.59 0.67
CA ASP A 13 8.14 3.95 0.24
C ASP A 13 7.96 4.11 -1.28
N GLY A 14 7.33 5.22 -1.70
CA GLY A 14 6.98 5.47 -3.10
C GLY A 14 5.94 4.53 -3.71
N TRP A 15 5.24 3.71 -2.91
CA TRP A 15 4.25 2.74 -3.42
C TRP A 15 2.81 3.28 -3.40
N GLY A 16 2.37 3.86 -4.52
CA GLY A 16 1.02 4.43 -4.68
C GLY A 16 0.00 3.52 -5.36
N TYR A 17 -1.22 4.03 -5.51
CA TYR A 17 -2.28 3.44 -6.34
C TYR A 17 -2.60 4.36 -7.52
N ALA A 18 -2.59 3.80 -8.72
CA ALA A 18 -2.98 4.48 -9.95
C ALA A 18 -3.53 3.43 -10.95
N PRO A 19 -4.30 3.85 -11.97
CA PRO A 19 -4.71 2.96 -13.05
C PRO A 19 -3.53 2.22 -13.68
N ALA A 20 -3.80 1.00 -14.18
CA ALA A 20 -2.78 0.20 -14.86
C ALA A 20 -2.31 0.91 -16.14
N SER A 21 -1.00 0.91 -16.35
CA SER A 21 -0.35 1.53 -17.51
C SER A 21 0.97 0.84 -17.78
N SER A 22 1.42 0.85 -19.03
CA SER A 22 2.76 0.38 -19.41
C SER A 22 3.89 1.16 -18.74
N SER A 23 3.63 2.41 -18.34
CA SER A 23 4.58 3.25 -17.58
C SER A 23 4.46 3.12 -16.06
N ASN A 24 3.45 2.42 -15.55
CA ASN A 24 3.25 2.24 -14.12
C ASN A 24 3.97 0.98 -13.63
N ALA A 25 5.17 1.18 -13.08
CA ALA A 25 6.05 0.12 -12.59
C ALA A 25 5.38 -0.82 -11.57
N ILE A 26 4.52 -0.29 -10.70
CA ILE A 26 3.78 -1.11 -9.73
C ILE A 26 2.83 -2.04 -10.47
N SER A 27 2.04 -1.51 -11.41
CA SER A 27 1.08 -2.33 -12.16
C SER A 27 1.75 -3.38 -13.05
N THR A 28 2.91 -3.09 -13.63
CA THR A 28 3.65 -4.01 -14.51
C THR A 28 4.53 -5.01 -13.76
N ALA A 29 4.81 -4.80 -12.48
CA ALA A 29 5.64 -5.70 -11.69
C ALA A 29 4.94 -7.03 -11.38
N ARG A 30 5.74 -8.12 -11.35
CA ARG A 30 5.33 -9.41 -10.79
C ARG A 30 5.45 -9.33 -9.26
N LYS A 31 4.32 -9.30 -8.55
CA LYS A 31 4.24 -9.01 -7.11
C LYS A 31 3.27 -9.98 -6.39
N PRO A 32 3.51 -11.30 -6.47
CA PRO A 32 2.53 -12.32 -6.09
C PRO A 32 2.09 -12.24 -4.62
N ASN A 33 2.99 -11.84 -3.71
CA ASN A 33 2.65 -11.68 -2.29
C ASN A 33 1.73 -10.48 -2.06
N TYR A 34 2.04 -9.33 -2.69
CA TYR A 34 1.22 -8.12 -2.59
C TYR A 34 -0.16 -8.34 -3.22
N ASP A 35 -0.21 -8.94 -4.41
CA ASP A 35 -1.45 -9.26 -5.12
C ASP A 35 -2.33 -10.24 -4.34
N ARG A 36 -1.73 -11.22 -3.67
CA ARG A 36 -2.45 -12.15 -2.80
C ARG A 36 -3.03 -11.44 -1.59
N LEU A 37 -2.24 -10.58 -0.92
CA LEU A 37 -2.68 -9.83 0.26
C LEU A 37 -3.87 -8.93 -0.06
N LEU A 38 -3.83 -8.18 -1.18
CA LEU A 38 -4.95 -7.34 -1.61
C LEU A 38 -6.21 -8.13 -1.98
N ARG A 39 -6.07 -9.38 -2.43
CA ARG A 39 -7.21 -10.24 -2.80
C ARG A 39 -7.86 -10.89 -1.59
N GLU A 40 -7.06 -11.33 -0.63
CA GLU A 40 -7.51 -12.20 0.46
C GLU A 40 -7.84 -11.46 1.76
N PHE A 41 -7.30 -10.26 1.97
CA PHE A 41 -7.46 -9.50 3.21
C PHE A 41 -8.10 -8.13 2.99
N PRO A 42 -8.85 -7.61 3.98
CA PRO A 42 -9.44 -6.28 3.89
C PRO A 42 -8.37 -5.21 3.63
N ASN A 43 -8.63 -4.35 2.66
CA ASN A 43 -7.77 -3.24 2.30
C ASN A 43 -8.62 -2.05 1.82
N THR A 44 -8.03 -0.86 1.89
CA THR A 44 -8.65 0.38 1.44
C THR A 44 -7.57 1.35 0.95
N LEU A 45 -7.97 2.41 0.27
CA LEU A 45 -7.10 3.53 -0.08
C LEU A 45 -7.23 4.65 0.96
N VAL A 46 -6.14 5.37 1.17
CA VAL A 46 -6.07 6.56 2.03
C VAL A 46 -5.39 7.69 1.28
N HIS A 47 -5.76 8.93 1.58
CA HIS A 47 -5.08 10.09 1.02
C HIS A 47 -3.75 10.32 1.73
N THR A 48 -2.67 10.48 0.95
CA THR A 48 -1.30 10.61 1.46
C THR A 48 -0.59 11.88 0.95
N SER A 49 -1.34 12.84 0.40
CA SER A 49 -0.80 14.07 -0.20
C SER A 49 -1.69 15.29 0.06
N GLY A 50 -1.14 16.47 -0.23
CA GLY A 50 -1.83 17.75 -0.08
C GLY A 50 -2.35 18.01 1.32
N ARG A 51 -3.56 18.56 1.41
CA ARG A 51 -4.21 18.93 2.68
C ARG A 51 -4.38 17.76 3.65
N ALA A 52 -4.56 16.53 3.15
CA ALA A 52 -4.74 15.34 3.98
C ALA A 52 -3.52 15.05 4.89
N VAL A 53 -2.35 15.59 4.53
CA VAL A 53 -1.10 15.45 5.29
C VAL A 53 -0.52 16.81 5.72
N GLY A 54 -1.34 17.87 5.71
CA GLY A 54 -0.93 19.21 6.16
C GLY A 54 -0.13 20.02 5.15
N LEU A 55 -0.11 19.63 3.87
CA LEU A 55 0.52 20.37 2.79
C LEU A 55 -0.51 21.25 2.04
N PRO A 56 -0.04 22.26 1.26
CA PRO A 56 -0.90 22.98 0.32
C PRO A 56 -1.58 22.06 -0.70
N GLU A 57 -2.54 22.59 -1.45
CA GLU A 57 -3.11 21.89 -2.61
C GLU A 57 -2.10 21.77 -3.75
#